data_AF-A0A356AZI0-F1
#
_entry.id   AF-A0A356AZI0-F1
#
_cell.length_a   1.000
_cell.length_b   1.000
_cell.length_c   1.000
_cell.angle_alpha   90.00
_cell.angle_beta   90.00
_cell.angle_gamma   90.00
#
_symmetry.space_group_name_H-M   'P 1'
#
loop_
_entity.id
_entity.type
_entity.pdbx_description
1 polymer ?
#
loop_
_entity_poly.entity_id
_entity_poly.type
_entity_poly.pdbx_seq_one_letter_code
_entity_poly.pdbx_strand_id
1 'polypeptide(L)'
;MFATELKQDKAYSSTLRIFPERLRIKLEALPESHRIHVNEIRLRVGSPVMVCIKGEYQYLCDIPGSVTEPSYIITQQDLRYILELATGNSVFMHQEDIKKGFITIR
;
A
#
# COMPACT_ATOMS: atom_id res chain seq x y z
N MET A 1 -8.25 -19.94 13.18
CA MET A 1 -7.47 -19.37 12.06
C MET A 1 -8.30 -18.38 11.24
N PHE A 2 -9.54 -18.72 10.86
CA PHE A 2 -10.42 -17.85 10.04
C PHE A 2 -10.67 -16.41 10.54
N ALA A 3 -10.82 -16.19 11.86
CA ALA A 3 -11.08 -14.86 12.40
C ALA A 3 -9.90 -13.87 12.22
N THR A 4 -8.67 -14.39 12.23
CA THR A 4 -7.45 -13.58 12.06
C THR A 4 -7.28 -13.16 10.61
N GLU A 5 -7.54 -14.07 9.66
CA GLU A 5 -7.45 -13.82 8.22
C GLU A 5 -8.48 -12.77 7.77
N LEU A 6 -9.73 -12.89 8.23
CA LEU A 6 -10.78 -11.89 7.98
C LEU A 6 -10.45 -10.52 8.56
N LYS A 7 -9.81 -10.46 9.73
CA LYS A 7 -9.36 -9.20 10.34
C LYS A 7 -8.25 -8.56 9.50
N GLN A 8 -7.32 -9.37 8.99
CA GLN A 8 -6.20 -8.89 8.19
C GLN A 8 -6.67 -8.38 6.81
N ASP A 9 -7.58 -9.08 6.13
CA ASP A 9 -8.11 -8.61 4.84
C ASP A 9 -8.86 -7.27 4.98
N LYS A 10 -9.62 -7.11 6.07
CA LYS A 10 -10.27 -5.84 6.41
C LYS A 10 -9.27 -4.73 6.68
N ALA A 11 -8.20 -5.01 7.44
CA ALA A 11 -7.15 -4.05 7.71
C ALA A 11 -6.48 -3.60 6.41
N TYR A 12 -6.06 -4.55 5.58
CA TYR A 12 -5.49 -4.29 4.24
C TYR A 12 -6.40 -3.36 3.42
N SER A 13 -7.68 -3.75 3.28
CA SER A 13 -8.65 -3.00 2.47
C SER A 13 -8.91 -1.59 3.01
N SER A 14 -8.90 -1.40 4.34
CA SER A 14 -9.06 -0.08 4.95
C SER A 14 -7.87 0.84 4.69
N THR A 15 -6.64 0.31 4.71
CA THR A 15 -5.42 1.08 4.42
C THR A 15 -5.39 1.57 2.98
N LEU A 16 -6.05 0.89 2.04
CA LEU A 16 -5.97 1.27 0.62
C LEU A 16 -6.55 2.66 0.30
N ARG A 17 -7.33 3.24 1.21
CA ARG A 17 -7.99 4.55 1.06
C ARG A 17 -7.02 5.72 0.92
N ILE A 18 -5.76 5.54 1.34
CA ILE A 18 -4.72 6.56 1.25
C ILE A 18 -3.98 6.56 -0.09
N PHE A 19 -4.20 5.53 -0.92
CA PHE A 19 -3.54 5.43 -2.21
C PHE A 19 -4.35 6.12 -3.30
N PRO A 20 -3.68 6.73 -4.30
CA PRO A 20 -4.33 7.23 -5.50
C PRO A 20 -5.16 6.14 -6.16
N GLU A 21 -6.28 6.51 -6.76
CA GLU A 21 -7.22 5.57 -7.38
C GLU A 21 -6.54 4.55 -8.31
N ARG A 22 -5.60 5.02 -9.15
CA ARG A 22 -4.87 4.18 -10.10
C ARG A 22 -4.02 3.10 -9.42
N LEU A 23 -3.46 3.39 -8.25
CA LEU A 23 -2.70 2.44 -7.44
C LEU A 23 -3.64 1.56 -6.61
N ARG A 24 -4.69 2.15 -6.05
CA ARG A 24 -5.69 1.46 -5.24
C ARG A 24 -6.36 0.32 -6.02
N ILE A 25 -6.81 0.55 -7.25
CA ILE A 25 -7.43 -0.49 -8.10
C ILE A 25 -6.49 -1.68 -8.30
N LYS A 26 -5.19 -1.42 -8.49
CA LYS A 26 -4.18 -2.47 -8.67
C LYS A 26 -3.93 -3.29 -7.40
N LEU A 27 -3.98 -2.65 -6.23
CA LEU A 27 -3.87 -3.31 -4.93
C LEU A 27 -5.15 -4.09 -4.58
N GLU A 28 -6.33 -3.56 -4.93
CA GLU A 28 -7.62 -4.24 -4.79
C GLU A 28 -7.75 -5.48 -5.68
N ALA A 29 -7.12 -5.46 -6.86
CA ALA A 29 -7.09 -6.59 -7.78
C ALA A 29 -6.21 -7.77 -7.30
N LEU A 30 -5.46 -7.60 -6.21
CA LEU A 30 -4.67 -8.68 -5.63
C LEU A 30 -5.60 -9.78 -5.07
N PRO A 31 -5.38 -11.07 -5.38
CA PRO A 31 -6.22 -12.14 -4.87
C PRO A 31 -6.27 -12.16 -3.34
N GLU A 32 -7.42 -12.49 -2.75
CA GLU A 32 -7.62 -12.54 -1.30
C GLU A 32 -6.57 -13.41 -0.59
N SER A 33 -6.22 -14.55 -1.20
CA SER A 33 -5.18 -15.46 -0.71
C SER A 33 -3.80 -14.80 -0.55
N HIS A 34 -3.53 -13.72 -1.28
CA HIS A 34 -2.34 -12.90 -1.11
C HIS A 34 -2.58 -11.73 -0.14
N ARG A 35 -3.73 -11.05 -0.23
CA ARG A 35 -4.08 -9.87 0.61
C ARG A 35 -3.96 -10.17 2.10
N ILE A 36 -4.45 -11.33 2.56
CA ILE A 36 -4.37 -11.77 3.97
C ILE A 36 -2.94 -11.96 4.49
N HIS A 37 -1.95 -11.96 3.60
CA HIS A 37 -0.54 -12.18 3.93
C HIS A 37 0.34 -10.99 3.58
N VAL A 38 -0.22 -9.88 3.07
CA VAL A 38 0.56 -8.66 2.85
C VAL A 38 0.89 -8.01 4.20
N ASN A 39 2.18 -7.85 4.46
CA ASN A 39 2.69 -7.19 5.66
C ASN A 39 3.24 -5.79 5.39
N GLU A 40 3.74 -5.54 4.19
CA GLU A 40 4.37 -4.26 3.81
C GLU A 40 4.04 -3.94 2.35
N ILE A 41 3.79 -2.67 2.05
CA ILE A 41 3.71 -2.13 0.69
C ILE A 41 4.81 -1.07 0.56
N ARG A 42 5.76 -1.30 -0.34
CA ARG A 42 6.89 -0.42 -0.60
C ARG A 42 6.65 0.40 -1.86
N LEU A 43 6.76 1.71 -1.70
CA LEU A 43 6.63 2.67 -2.78
C LEU A 43 7.93 3.44 -2.93
N ARG A 44 8.52 3.44 -4.13
CA ARG A 44 9.77 4.15 -4.44
C ARG A 44 9.67 4.82 -5.80
N VAL A 45 9.96 6.11 -5.84
CA VAL A 45 9.93 6.88 -7.09
C VAL A 45 10.82 6.21 -8.15
N GLY A 46 10.27 6.01 -9.35
CA GLY A 46 10.95 5.36 -10.46
C GLY A 46 11.00 3.84 -10.38
N SER A 47 10.29 3.22 -9.44
CA SER A 47 10.22 1.75 -9.31
C SER A 47 8.76 1.28 -9.31
N PRO A 48 8.50 0.02 -9.73
CA PRO A 48 7.21 -0.62 -9.52
C PRO A 48 6.87 -0.74 -8.04
N VAL A 49 5.59 -0.86 -7.75
CA VAL A 49 5.07 -1.18 -6.41
C VAL A 49 5.60 -2.54 -5.99
N MET A 50 6.11 -2.64 -4.77
CA MET A 50 6.58 -3.91 -4.18
C MET A 50 5.76 -4.23 -2.95
N VAL A 51 5.49 -5.52 -2.72
CA VAL A 51 4.77 -5.99 -1.55
C VAL A 51 5.55 -7.10 -0.86
N CYS A 52 5.48 -7.13 0.47
CA CYS A 52 6.01 -8.22 1.28
C CYS A 52 4.87 -9.17 1.61
N ILE A 53 4.96 -10.41 1.12
CA ILE A 53 3.98 -11.47 1.35
C ILE A 53 4.69 -12.63 2.04
N LYS A 54 4.28 -12.96 3.27
CA LYS A 54 4.91 -14.03 4.08
C LYS A 54 6.43 -13.88 4.23
N GLY A 55 6.94 -12.64 4.28
CA GLY A 55 8.37 -12.34 4.41
C GLY A 55 9.14 -12.21 3.10
N GLU A 56 8.52 -12.54 1.96
CA GLU A 56 9.15 -12.44 0.63
C GLU A 56 8.73 -11.17 -0.10
N TYR A 57 9.70 -10.47 -0.68
CA TYR A 57 9.46 -9.24 -1.44
C TYR A 57 9.30 -9.55 -2.93
N GLN A 58 8.18 -9.10 -3.50
CA GLN A 58 7.88 -9.29 -4.92
C GLN A 58 7.29 -8.00 -5.50
N TYR A 59 7.54 -7.72 -6.78
CA TYR A 59 6.85 -6.63 -7.44
C TYR A 59 5.39 -7.02 -7.65
N LEU A 60 4.48 -6.06 -7.49
CA LEU A 60 3.04 -6.29 -7.61
C LEU A 60 2.67 -6.83 -9.00
N CYS A 61 3.42 -6.45 -10.05
CA CYS A 61 3.27 -6.96 -11.41
C CYS A 61 3.62 -8.44 -11.60
N ASP A 62 4.47 -9.00 -10.73
CA ASP A 62 4.96 -10.36 -10.87
C ASP A 62 4.06 -11.37 -10.14
N ILE A 63 3.04 -10.89 -9.41
CA ILE A 63 2.19 -11.75 -8.59
C ILE A 63 1.10 -12.40 -9.46
N PRO A 64 0.99 -13.74 -9.47
CA PRO A 64 -0.05 -14.44 -10.20
C PRO A 64 -1.45 -13.95 -9.84
N GLY A 65 -2.27 -13.66 -10.85
CA GLY A 65 -3.62 -13.15 -10.66
C GLY A 65 -3.71 -11.66 -10.33
N SER A 66 -2.59 -10.94 -10.25
CA SER A 66 -2.59 -9.47 -10.23
C SER A 66 -2.86 -8.92 -11.64
N VAL A 67 -3.72 -7.90 -11.75
CA VAL A 67 -4.01 -7.20 -13.01
C VAL A 67 -3.21 -5.91 -13.05
N THR A 68 -1.91 -6.04 -13.26
CA THR A 68 -0.96 -4.94 -13.03
C THR A 68 -0.09 -4.58 -14.22
N GLU A 69 -0.39 -5.14 -15.39
CA GLU A 69 0.25 -4.80 -16.66
C GLU A 69 -0.40 -3.56 -17.32
N PRO A 70 0.38 -2.56 -17.78
CA PRO A 70 1.81 -2.38 -17.51
C PRO A 70 2.08 -2.00 -16.05
N SER A 71 3.25 -2.38 -15.52
CA SER A 71 3.66 -2.14 -14.13
C SER A 71 3.41 -0.68 -13.70
N TYR A 72 2.82 -0.49 -12.51
CA TYR A 72 2.62 0.87 -11.97
C TYR A 72 3.93 1.42 -11.43
N ILE A 73 4.57 2.33 -12.17
CA ILE A 73 5.77 3.02 -11.73
C ILE A 73 5.38 4.18 -10.83
N ILE A 74 5.91 4.17 -9.61
CA ILE A 74 5.63 5.21 -8.62
C ILE A 74 6.28 6.52 -9.04
N THR A 75 5.50 7.59 -9.03
CA THR A 75 5.95 8.94 -9.28
C THR A 75 6.08 9.72 -7.97
N GLN A 76 6.79 10.85 -8.03
CA GLN A 76 6.85 11.76 -6.88
C GLN A 76 5.47 12.36 -6.54
N GLN A 77 4.59 12.51 -7.53
CA GLN A 77 3.23 13.00 -7.33
C GLN A 77 2.37 12.00 -6.56
N ASP A 78 2.53 10.71 -6.82
CA ASP A 78 1.85 9.66 -6.07
C ASP A 78 2.21 9.74 -4.59
N LEU A 79 3.50 9.83 -4.26
CA LEU A 79 3.95 9.90 -2.87
C LEU A 79 3.48 11.18 -2.16
N ARG A 80 3.47 12.33 -2.86
CA ARG A 80 2.91 13.58 -2.31
C ARG A 80 1.43 13.41 -1.97
N TYR A 81 0.65 12.89 -2.91
CA TYR A 81 -0.78 12.67 -2.71
C TYR A 81 -1.06 11.69 -1.56
N ILE A 82 -0.30 10.59 -1.48
CA ILE A 82 -0.42 9.62 -0.39
C ILE A 82 -0.10 10.29 0.95
N LEU A 83 0.94 11.10 1.02
CA LEU A 83 1.32 11.81 2.23
C LEU A 83 0.22 12.80 2.67
N GLU A 84 -0.34 13.54 1.73
CA GLU A 84 -1.47 14.46 1.99
C GLU A 84 -2.68 13.70 2.54
N LEU A 85 -3.10 12.60 1.88
CA LEU A 85 -4.22 11.78 2.33
C LEU A 85 -3.96 11.13 3.70
N ALA A 86 -2.77 10.55 3.88
CA ALA A 86 -2.38 9.88 5.13
C ALA A 86 -2.33 10.84 6.33
N THR A 87 -2.13 12.14 6.08
CA THR A 87 -2.07 13.18 7.11
C THR A 87 -3.34 14.02 7.21
N GLY A 88 -4.44 13.63 6.53
CA GLY A 88 -5.68 14.40 6.54
C GLY A 88 -5.52 15.83 6.00
N ASN A 89 -4.64 16.00 5.01
CA ASN A 89 -4.21 17.29 4.43
C ASN A 89 -3.50 18.23 5.42
N SER A 90 -2.98 17.69 6.54
CA SER A 90 -2.29 18.47 7.56
C SER A 90 -0.94 17.85 7.93
N VAL A 91 -0.03 17.82 6.96
CA VAL A 91 1.35 17.31 7.15
C VAL A 91 2.04 17.94 8.37
N PHE A 92 1.75 19.21 8.64
CA PHE A 92 2.30 19.95 9.78
C PHE A 92 1.92 19.35 11.13
N MET A 93 0.71 18.81 11.27
CA MET A 93 0.26 18.16 12.52
C MET A 93 0.96 16.82 12.78
N HIS A 94 1.62 16.26 11.76
CA HIS A 94 2.34 14.99 11.83
C HIS A 94 3.86 15.13 11.78
N GLN A 95 4.40 16.36 11.94
CA GLN A 95 5.84 16.60 11.82
C GLN A 95 6.72 15.76 12.75
N GLU A 96 6.29 15.52 13.98
CA GLU A 96 7.08 14.72 14.92
C GLU A 96 7.20 13.26 14.49
N ASP A 97 6.12 12.67 14.00
CA ASP A 97 6.11 11.30 13.50
C ASP A 97 6.94 11.20 12.21
N ILE A 98 6.77 12.16 11.30
CA ILE A 98 7.55 12.25 10.05
C ILE A 98 9.05 12.34 10.35
N LYS A 99 9.46 13.13 11.35
CA LYS A 99 10.87 13.21 11.79
C LYS A 99 11.41 11.88 12.31
N LYS A 100 10.55 11.04 12.90
CA LYS A 100 10.90 9.67 13.33
C LYS A 100 10.89 8.67 12.17
N GLY A 101 10.49 9.09 10.97
CA GLY A 101 10.47 8.27 9.77
C GLY A 101 9.21 7.44 9.58
N PHE A 102 8.12 7.72 10.29
CA PHE A 102 6.84 7.00 10.11
C PHE A 102 5.63 7.93 10.26
N ILE A 103 4.46 7.48 9.82
CA ILE A 103 3.17 8.13 10.12
C ILE A 103 2.19 7.02 10.49
N THR A 104 1.40 7.24 11.53
CA THR A 104 0.32 6.32 11.89
C THR A 104 -0.99 6.83 11.29
N ILE A 105 -1.67 5.95 10.56
CA ILE A 105 -2.95 6.24 9.90
C ILE A 105 -4.04 5.52 10.69
N ARG A 106 -5.18 6.16 10.88
CA ARG A 106 -6.32 5.64 11.64
C ARG A 106 -7.45 5.17 10.73
#